data_AF-A0AA43KFE1-F1
#
_entry.id   AF-A0AA43KFE1-F1
#
_cell.length_a   1.000
_cell.length_b   1.000
_cell.length_c   1.000
_cell.angle_alpha   90.00
_cell.angle_beta   90.00
_cell.angle_gamma   90.00
#
_symmetry.space_group_name_H-M   'P 1'
#
loop_
_entity.id
_entity.type
_entity.pdbx_description
1 polymer ?
#
loop_
_entity_poly.entity_id
_entity_poly.type
_entity_poly.pdbx_seq_one_letter_code
_entity_poly.pdbx_strand_id
1 'polypeptide(L)'
;MLLNTNTYISQLIDLLTAFAAQESLGEKLALVFGVEITSTRFLEAVANLPEIEVYPDTELQGASGAFSGQTGKIYLSESIVNGESRPLIKVLLEEIGHYLDFLFNGADTPGDEGAIFAAVVLGETWNDENWKSLRAEDDSQILVLGGEVVEVEQATFPGSDGNDNITGTDEADTINSGRGIDNIDGGQGDDLLVIDYSSNNYGGNTSYPAGISSAIYDGYGAGALAGYLSAYINNNGAYDQVSFSNIEKLQITGTPQNDTIDRGGYESISVDGGEGIDTINYVDLGSFTTDLVVDNSGGGTFTSSNGTVVKNVERFANLITGTGNDTITFTGRFN
;
A
#
# COMPACT_ATOMS: atom_id res chain seq x y z
N MET A 1 -26.91 -3.95 9.55
CA MET A 1 -27.77 -4.64 8.57
C MET A 1 -27.04 -5.93 8.26
N LEU A 2 -27.52 -7.10 8.69
CA LEU A 2 -26.76 -8.34 8.51
C LEU A 2 -26.77 -8.71 7.02
N LEU A 3 -25.67 -8.44 6.31
CA LEU A 3 -25.47 -8.92 4.95
C LEU A 3 -25.50 -10.44 4.93
N ASN A 4 -26.06 -11.01 3.86
CA ASN A 4 -26.13 -12.45 3.63
C ASN A 4 -24.72 -12.98 3.33
N THR A 5 -23.89 -13.14 4.35
CA THR A 5 -22.59 -13.83 4.29
C THR A 5 -22.69 -15.18 3.60
N ASN A 6 -23.83 -15.87 3.75
CA ASN A 6 -24.14 -17.11 3.05
C ASN A 6 -24.17 -17.01 1.51
N THR A 7 -24.56 -15.86 0.95
CA THR A 7 -24.60 -15.67 -0.52
C THR A 7 -23.19 -15.48 -1.08
N TYR A 8 -22.35 -14.70 -0.42
CA TYR A 8 -20.97 -14.45 -0.87
C TYR A 8 -20.07 -15.67 -0.68
N ILE A 9 -20.23 -16.39 0.43
CA ILE A 9 -19.55 -17.68 0.63
C ILE A 9 -19.97 -18.68 -0.45
N SER A 10 -21.25 -18.72 -0.84
CA SER A 10 -21.68 -19.58 -1.96
C SER A 10 -21.00 -19.19 -3.29
N GLN A 11 -20.90 -17.90 -3.60
CA GLN A 11 -20.22 -17.43 -4.82
C GLN A 11 -18.72 -17.75 -4.80
N LEU A 12 -18.08 -17.58 -3.66
CA LEU A 12 -16.68 -17.92 -3.44
C LEU A 12 -16.42 -19.41 -3.65
N ILE A 13 -17.25 -20.28 -3.07
CA ILE A 13 -17.15 -21.73 -3.25
C ILE A 13 -17.39 -22.14 -4.70
N ASP A 14 -18.35 -21.52 -5.39
CA ASP A 14 -18.58 -21.78 -6.81
C ASP A 14 -17.35 -21.41 -7.64
N LEU A 15 -16.72 -20.27 -7.34
CA LEU A 15 -15.50 -19.80 -8.02
C LEU A 15 -14.32 -20.74 -7.79
N LEU A 16 -14.07 -21.13 -6.54
CA LEU A 16 -13.00 -22.07 -6.17
C LEU A 16 -13.25 -23.47 -6.78
N THR A 17 -14.50 -23.92 -6.84
CA THR A 17 -14.87 -25.19 -7.48
C THR A 17 -14.65 -25.15 -8.99
N ALA A 18 -15.02 -24.04 -9.64
CA ALA A 18 -14.76 -23.83 -11.06
C ALA A 18 -13.26 -23.77 -11.36
N PHE A 19 -12.48 -23.12 -10.48
CA PHE A 19 -11.04 -23.09 -10.56
C PHE A 19 -10.42 -24.50 -10.45
N ALA A 20 -10.89 -25.31 -9.48
CA ALA A 20 -10.44 -26.68 -9.29
C ALA A 20 -10.68 -27.61 -10.49
N ALA A 21 -11.63 -27.27 -11.36
CA ALA A 21 -11.97 -28.05 -12.55
C ALA A 21 -11.06 -27.76 -13.77
N GLN A 22 -10.17 -26.78 -13.68
CA GLN A 22 -9.26 -26.43 -14.77
C GLN A 22 -8.16 -27.49 -14.94
N GLU A 23 -7.87 -27.88 -16.19
CA GLU A 23 -6.82 -28.87 -16.49
C GLU A 23 -5.42 -28.39 -16.03
N SER A 24 -5.20 -27.08 -16.00
CA SER A 24 -3.94 -26.45 -15.56
C SER A 24 -3.89 -26.14 -14.07
N LEU A 25 -4.83 -26.63 -13.24
CA LEU A 25 -4.87 -26.34 -11.80
C LEU A 25 -3.52 -26.62 -11.12
N GLY A 26 -2.94 -27.79 -11.36
CA GLY A 26 -1.68 -28.19 -10.70
C GLY A 26 -0.52 -27.24 -11.03
N GLU A 27 -0.41 -26.80 -12.29
CA GLU A 27 0.61 -25.85 -12.73
C GLU A 27 0.40 -24.47 -12.08
N LYS A 28 -0.86 -24.02 -12.02
CA LYS A 28 -1.24 -22.75 -11.41
C LYS A 28 -1.03 -22.74 -9.90
N LEU A 29 -1.32 -23.82 -9.21
CA LEU A 29 -1.12 -23.92 -7.75
C LEU A 29 0.36 -24.09 -7.40
N ALA A 30 1.12 -24.88 -8.17
CA ALA A 30 2.57 -25.00 -7.99
C ALA A 30 3.29 -23.68 -8.23
N LEU A 31 2.73 -22.84 -9.09
CA LEU A 31 3.23 -21.49 -9.30
C LEU A 31 3.03 -20.59 -8.08
N VAL A 32 1.83 -20.62 -7.52
CA VAL A 32 1.43 -19.77 -6.40
C VAL A 32 2.20 -20.18 -5.15
N PHE A 33 2.03 -21.44 -4.73
CA PHE A 33 2.48 -21.94 -3.43
C PHE A 33 3.84 -22.66 -3.47
N GLY A 34 4.51 -22.68 -4.63
CA GLY A 34 5.77 -23.39 -4.82
C GLY A 34 5.69 -24.93 -4.72
N VAL A 35 4.49 -25.50 -4.51
CA VAL A 35 4.29 -26.95 -4.32
C VAL A 35 3.16 -27.49 -5.19
N GLU A 36 3.36 -28.69 -5.75
CA GLU A 36 2.31 -29.36 -6.52
C GLU A 36 1.14 -29.77 -5.62
N ILE A 37 -0.06 -29.29 -5.97
CA ILE A 37 -1.31 -29.58 -5.26
C ILE A 37 -2.29 -30.23 -6.24
N THR A 38 -2.82 -31.39 -5.85
CA THR A 38 -3.82 -32.11 -6.65
C THR A 38 -5.21 -31.48 -6.47
N SER A 39 -6.08 -31.59 -7.47
CA SER A 39 -7.47 -31.11 -7.35
C SER A 39 -8.20 -31.70 -6.15
N THR A 40 -7.93 -32.96 -5.79
CA THR A 40 -8.50 -33.59 -4.60
C THR A 40 -8.05 -32.89 -3.32
N ARG A 41 -6.74 -32.66 -3.15
CA ARG A 41 -6.19 -31.98 -1.97
C ARG A 41 -6.66 -30.54 -1.87
N PHE A 42 -6.73 -29.84 -3.00
CA PHE A 42 -7.27 -28.47 -3.07
C PHE A 42 -8.75 -28.43 -2.65
N LEU A 43 -9.59 -29.30 -3.21
CA LEU A 43 -11.01 -29.36 -2.84
C LEU A 43 -11.25 -29.80 -1.39
N GLU A 44 -10.40 -30.66 -0.83
CA GLU A 44 -10.42 -31.00 0.59
C GLU A 44 -10.15 -29.78 1.47
N ALA A 45 -9.19 -28.92 1.08
CA ALA A 45 -8.92 -27.67 1.78
C ALA A 45 -10.07 -26.66 1.65
N VAL A 46 -10.63 -26.48 0.44
CA VAL A 46 -11.79 -25.62 0.18
C VAL A 46 -13.04 -26.08 0.94
N ALA A 47 -13.18 -27.38 1.22
CA ALA A 47 -14.27 -27.90 2.05
C ALA A 47 -14.11 -27.58 3.55
N ASN A 48 -12.92 -27.17 3.97
CA ASN A 48 -12.56 -26.88 5.36
C ASN A 48 -11.90 -25.49 5.46
N LEU A 49 -12.58 -24.45 5.01
CA LEU A 49 -12.09 -23.08 5.13
C LEU A 49 -12.02 -22.62 6.60
N PRO A 50 -11.12 -21.68 6.93
CA PRO A 50 -11.02 -21.06 8.25
C PRO A 50 -12.33 -20.44 8.75
N GLU A 51 -12.44 -20.31 10.07
CA GLU A 51 -13.47 -19.46 10.67
C GLU A 51 -13.18 -17.99 10.33
N ILE A 52 -14.24 -17.24 10.01
CA ILE A 52 -14.17 -15.82 9.69
C ILE A 52 -14.70 -15.02 10.89
N GLU A 53 -13.89 -14.11 11.41
CA GLU A 53 -14.29 -13.11 12.39
C GLU A 53 -14.29 -11.72 11.76
N VAL A 54 -15.18 -10.85 12.24
CA VAL A 54 -15.28 -9.47 11.74
C VAL A 54 -14.90 -8.53 12.88
N TYR A 55 -13.95 -7.64 12.60
CA TYR A 55 -13.45 -6.65 13.55
C TYR A 55 -13.63 -5.23 13.00
N PRO A 56 -13.73 -4.22 13.88
CA PRO A 56 -13.66 -2.83 13.45
C PRO A 56 -12.35 -2.58 12.69
N ASP A 57 -12.41 -1.77 11.64
CA ASP A 57 -11.28 -1.38 10.79
C ASP A 57 -10.08 -0.89 11.59
N THR A 58 -10.33 -0.15 12.67
CA THR A 58 -9.32 0.36 13.60
C THR A 58 -8.54 -0.73 14.33
N GLU A 59 -9.15 -1.89 14.59
CA GLU A 59 -8.47 -3.04 15.22
C GLU A 59 -7.64 -3.84 14.21
N LEU A 60 -8.02 -3.81 12.92
CA LEU A 60 -7.22 -4.35 11.82
C LEU A 60 -6.18 -3.36 11.27
N GLN A 61 -6.06 -2.18 11.90
CA GLN A 61 -5.11 -1.13 11.52
C GLN A 61 -5.23 -0.71 10.04
N GLY A 62 -6.46 -0.72 9.50
CA GLY A 62 -6.75 -0.30 8.12
C GLY A 62 -6.68 -1.40 7.06
N ALA A 63 -6.35 -2.65 7.43
CA ALA A 63 -6.43 -3.77 6.49
C ALA A 63 -7.87 -4.18 6.22
N SER A 64 -8.15 -4.59 4.97
CA SER A 64 -9.46 -5.08 4.56
C SER A 64 -9.69 -6.53 5.01
N GLY A 65 -8.63 -7.34 5.02
CA GLY A 65 -8.62 -8.70 5.51
C GLY A 65 -7.29 -9.03 6.17
N ALA A 66 -7.28 -10.12 6.95
CA ALA A 66 -6.06 -10.71 7.43
C ALA A 66 -6.22 -12.20 7.75
N PHE A 67 -5.17 -13.00 7.52
CA PHE A 67 -5.12 -14.41 7.89
C PHE A 67 -4.04 -14.62 8.95
N SER A 68 -4.33 -15.46 9.94
CA SER A 68 -3.33 -15.86 10.93
C SER A 68 -3.12 -17.36 10.94
N GLY A 69 -1.89 -17.79 10.63
CA GLY A 69 -1.46 -19.17 10.85
C GLY A 69 -1.45 -19.58 12.33
N GLN A 70 -1.31 -18.61 13.25
CA GLN A 70 -1.29 -18.87 14.70
C GLN A 70 -2.69 -19.25 15.22
N THR A 71 -3.73 -18.55 14.79
CA THR A 71 -5.10 -18.79 15.26
C THR A 71 -5.90 -19.69 14.31
N GLY A 72 -5.46 -19.82 13.05
CA GLY A 72 -6.15 -20.55 11.99
C GLY A 72 -7.45 -19.86 11.56
N LYS A 73 -7.49 -18.52 11.63
CA LYS A 73 -8.68 -17.70 11.35
C LYS A 73 -8.41 -16.65 10.28
N ILE A 74 -9.49 -16.26 9.61
CA ILE A 74 -9.56 -15.09 8.75
C ILE A 74 -10.26 -13.98 9.53
N TYR A 75 -9.71 -12.79 9.50
CA TYR A 75 -10.25 -11.57 10.08
C TYR A 75 -10.62 -10.62 8.94
N LEU A 76 -11.84 -10.08 8.96
CA LEU A 76 -12.29 -9.12 7.97
C LEU A 76 -12.68 -7.82 8.64
N SER A 77 -12.45 -6.69 7.97
CA SER A 77 -12.92 -5.40 8.46
C SER A 77 -14.46 -5.32 8.40
N GLU A 78 -15.06 -4.51 9.27
CA GLU A 78 -16.49 -4.24 9.17
C GLU A 78 -16.82 -3.56 7.84
N SER A 79 -15.96 -2.68 7.32
CA SER A 79 -16.14 -2.02 6.02
C SER A 79 -16.20 -3.01 4.87
N ILE A 80 -15.28 -3.97 4.76
CA ILE A 80 -15.25 -4.92 3.64
C ILE A 80 -16.48 -5.81 3.63
N VAL A 81 -16.95 -6.23 4.82
CA VAL A 81 -18.14 -7.07 4.97
C VAL A 81 -19.41 -6.30 4.65
N ASN A 82 -19.43 -4.99 4.92
CA ASN A 82 -20.58 -4.11 4.68
C ASN A 82 -20.59 -3.43 3.30
N GLY A 83 -19.47 -3.46 2.58
CA GLY A 83 -19.26 -2.78 1.31
C GLY A 83 -19.72 -3.57 0.07
N GLU A 84 -19.04 -3.32 -1.06
CA GLU A 84 -19.36 -3.98 -2.33
C GLU A 84 -18.93 -5.45 -2.37
N SER A 85 -19.69 -6.27 -3.10
CA SER A 85 -19.44 -7.71 -3.18
C SER A 85 -18.15 -8.10 -3.89
N ARG A 86 -17.69 -7.27 -4.84
CA ARG A 86 -16.50 -7.57 -5.65
C ARG A 86 -15.21 -7.44 -4.81
N PRO A 87 -14.97 -6.31 -4.10
CA PRO A 87 -13.88 -6.20 -3.14
C PRO A 87 -13.89 -7.31 -2.08
N LEU A 88 -15.05 -7.61 -1.49
CA LEU A 88 -15.16 -8.68 -0.49
C LEU A 88 -14.73 -10.05 -1.02
N ILE A 89 -15.12 -10.41 -2.24
CA ILE A 89 -14.70 -11.68 -2.85
C ILE A 89 -13.20 -11.69 -3.12
N LYS A 90 -12.61 -10.57 -3.56
CA LYS A 90 -11.17 -10.49 -3.80
C LYS A 90 -10.39 -10.68 -2.50
N VAL A 91 -10.73 -9.92 -1.45
CA VAL A 91 -10.12 -10.05 -0.12
C VAL A 91 -10.29 -11.47 0.42
N LEU A 92 -11.50 -12.05 0.35
CA LEU A 92 -11.71 -13.44 0.77
C LEU A 92 -10.85 -14.45 0.00
N LEU A 93 -10.59 -14.23 -1.29
CA LEU A 93 -9.70 -15.11 -2.04
C LEU A 93 -8.25 -14.94 -1.56
N GLU A 94 -7.82 -13.72 -1.29
CA GLU A 94 -6.50 -13.37 -0.77
C GLU A 94 -6.23 -14.12 0.55
N GLU A 95 -7.14 -13.96 1.52
CA GLU A 95 -7.03 -14.62 2.82
C GLU A 95 -7.11 -16.16 2.75
N ILE A 96 -7.84 -16.68 1.77
CA ILE A 96 -7.85 -18.12 1.48
C ILE A 96 -6.52 -18.55 0.87
N GLY A 97 -5.88 -17.71 0.05
CA GLY A 97 -4.56 -17.96 -0.49
C GLY A 97 -3.52 -18.12 0.61
N HIS A 98 -3.43 -17.17 1.55
CA HIS A 98 -2.55 -17.26 2.72
C HIS A 98 -2.84 -18.51 3.57
N TYR A 99 -4.12 -18.82 3.82
CA TYR A 99 -4.50 -20.07 4.48
C TYR A 99 -3.99 -21.31 3.74
N LEU A 100 -4.17 -21.37 2.43
CA LEU A 100 -3.78 -22.52 1.62
C LEU A 100 -2.26 -22.66 1.57
N ASP A 101 -1.53 -21.54 1.47
CA ASP A 101 -0.08 -21.56 1.53
C ASP A 101 0.41 -22.17 2.85
N PHE A 102 -0.03 -21.60 3.97
CA PHE A 102 0.28 -22.09 5.30
C PHE A 102 -0.11 -23.57 5.48
N LEU A 103 -1.28 -23.99 4.98
CA LEU A 103 -1.74 -25.37 5.05
C LEU A 103 -0.85 -26.35 4.27
N PHE A 104 -0.35 -25.93 3.11
CA PHE A 104 0.38 -26.82 2.21
C PHE A 104 1.88 -26.84 2.47
N ASN A 105 2.45 -25.72 2.93
CA ASN A 105 3.86 -25.55 3.24
C ASN A 105 4.17 -25.74 4.74
N GLY A 106 3.17 -25.60 5.62
CA GLY A 106 3.30 -25.75 7.08
C GLY A 106 3.90 -24.51 7.78
N ALA A 107 4.23 -23.50 6.99
CA ALA A 107 4.62 -22.15 7.36
C ALA A 107 4.36 -21.29 6.13
N ASP A 108 4.29 -19.99 6.37
CA ASP A 108 4.21 -18.98 5.32
C ASP A 108 5.46 -19.03 4.41
N THR A 109 5.25 -18.83 3.10
CA THR A 109 6.32 -18.70 2.12
C THR A 109 6.58 -17.23 1.78
N PRO A 110 7.82 -16.84 1.42
CA PRO A 110 8.11 -15.42 1.19
C PRO A 110 7.37 -14.85 -0.03
N GLY A 111 6.55 -13.84 0.19
CA GLY A 111 5.78 -13.14 -0.83
C GLY A 111 4.37 -12.85 -0.33
N ASP A 112 3.51 -12.46 -1.27
CA ASP A 112 2.05 -12.37 -1.07
C ASP A 112 1.36 -13.45 -1.93
N GLU A 113 1.43 -14.69 -1.47
CA GLU A 113 0.79 -15.85 -2.08
C GLU A 113 -0.74 -15.70 -2.12
N GLY A 114 -1.30 -14.93 -1.18
CA GLY A 114 -2.70 -14.52 -1.12
C GLY A 114 -3.12 -13.80 -2.38
N ALA A 115 -2.50 -12.66 -2.69
CA ALA A 115 -2.87 -11.82 -3.82
C ALA A 115 -2.59 -12.53 -5.14
N ILE A 116 -1.48 -13.27 -5.22
CA ILE A 116 -1.13 -14.14 -6.35
C ILE A 116 -2.24 -15.17 -6.57
N PHE A 117 -2.71 -15.84 -5.51
CA PHE A 117 -3.80 -16.80 -5.60
C PHE A 117 -5.10 -16.15 -6.08
N ALA A 118 -5.49 -15.01 -5.48
CA ALA A 118 -6.69 -14.27 -5.85
C ALA A 118 -6.69 -13.89 -7.33
N ALA A 119 -5.59 -13.35 -7.83
CA ALA A 119 -5.41 -12.98 -9.24
C ALA A 119 -5.52 -14.20 -10.18
N VAL A 120 -4.89 -15.34 -9.82
CA VAL A 120 -4.98 -16.59 -10.61
C VAL A 120 -6.44 -17.07 -10.70
N VAL A 121 -7.18 -17.04 -9.59
CA VAL A 121 -8.56 -17.53 -9.50
C VAL A 121 -9.52 -16.62 -10.28
N LEU A 122 -9.32 -15.30 -10.20
CA LEU A 122 -10.09 -14.29 -10.94
C LEU A 122 -9.76 -14.26 -12.44
N GLY A 123 -8.73 -15.00 -12.87
CA GLY A 123 -8.33 -15.13 -14.27
C GLY A 123 -7.59 -13.90 -14.79
N GLU A 124 -6.94 -13.16 -13.89
CA GLU A 124 -6.08 -12.04 -14.26
C GLU A 124 -4.88 -12.54 -15.09
N THR A 125 -4.44 -11.70 -16.01
CA THR A 125 -3.34 -12.07 -16.92
C THR A 125 -2.02 -12.00 -16.20
N TRP A 126 -1.21 -13.04 -16.39
CA TRP A 126 0.19 -13.06 -16.00
C TRP A 126 0.96 -11.89 -16.62
N ASN A 127 1.40 -10.98 -15.77
CA ASN A 127 2.38 -9.96 -16.10
C ASN A 127 3.63 -10.23 -15.24
N ASP A 128 4.75 -10.61 -15.85
CA ASP A 128 5.97 -11.02 -15.15
C ASP A 128 6.50 -9.95 -14.16
N GLU A 129 6.14 -8.67 -14.36
CA GLU A 129 6.53 -7.58 -13.47
C GLU A 129 5.63 -7.50 -12.22
N ASN A 130 4.30 -7.43 -12.36
CA ASN A 130 3.35 -7.40 -11.24
C ASN A 130 3.45 -8.62 -10.31
N TRP A 131 3.75 -9.79 -10.88
CA TRP A 131 3.86 -11.01 -10.07
C TRP A 131 5.22 -11.12 -9.40
N LYS A 132 6.23 -10.40 -9.90
CA LYS A 132 7.54 -10.32 -9.27
C LYS A 132 7.54 -9.36 -8.08
N SER A 133 6.72 -8.30 -8.10
CA SER A 133 6.52 -7.46 -6.93
C SER A 133 5.77 -8.22 -5.82
N LEU A 134 4.66 -8.89 -6.14
CA LEU A 134 3.91 -9.68 -5.15
C LEU A 134 4.76 -10.80 -4.52
N ARG A 135 5.61 -11.49 -5.29
CA ARG A 135 6.54 -12.50 -4.73
C ARG A 135 7.66 -11.95 -3.86
N ALA A 136 7.80 -10.62 -3.79
CA ALA A 136 8.79 -9.95 -2.97
C ALA A 136 8.15 -9.09 -1.87
N GLU A 137 6.82 -9.02 -1.84
CA GLU A 137 6.05 -8.33 -0.83
C GLU A 137 6.08 -9.12 0.48
N ASP A 138 6.14 -8.39 1.59
CA ASP A 138 6.03 -8.95 2.95
C ASP A 138 4.90 -8.18 3.62
N ASP A 139 3.72 -8.78 3.63
CA ASP A 139 2.48 -8.25 4.17
C ASP A 139 2.23 -8.72 5.62
N SER A 140 3.29 -9.24 6.27
CA SER A 140 3.27 -9.63 7.68
C SER A 140 3.04 -8.41 8.59
N GLN A 141 2.09 -8.54 9.51
CA GLN A 141 1.77 -7.53 10.50
C GLN A 141 1.48 -8.17 11.86
N ILE A 142 1.75 -7.42 12.93
CA ILE A 142 1.30 -7.76 14.29
C ILE A 142 0.05 -6.94 14.61
N LEU A 143 -1.04 -7.62 14.94
CA LEU A 143 -2.30 -7.05 15.40
C LEU A 143 -2.55 -7.35 16.88
N VAL A 144 -3.42 -6.55 17.51
CA VAL A 144 -3.95 -6.81 18.86
C VAL A 144 -5.46 -6.96 18.76
N LEU A 145 -5.93 -8.21 18.68
CA LEU A 145 -7.35 -8.53 18.46
C LEU A 145 -7.96 -9.08 19.75
N GLY A 146 -9.01 -8.42 20.24
CA GLY A 146 -9.65 -8.83 21.51
C GLY A 146 -8.71 -8.81 22.72
N GLY A 147 -7.57 -8.09 22.63
CA GLY A 147 -6.53 -8.03 23.67
C GLY A 147 -5.43 -9.10 23.55
N GLU A 148 -5.43 -9.94 22.52
CA GLU A 148 -4.38 -10.91 22.22
C GLU A 148 -3.50 -10.43 21.07
N VAL A 149 -2.19 -10.68 21.15
CA VAL A 149 -1.24 -10.38 20.08
C VAL A 149 -1.30 -11.49 19.04
N VAL A 150 -1.55 -11.13 17.79
CA VAL A 150 -1.73 -12.04 16.66
C VAL A 150 -0.81 -11.62 15.52
N GLU A 151 -0.01 -12.54 15.01
CA GLU A 151 0.74 -12.38 13.75
C GLU A 151 -0.18 -12.74 12.58
N VAL A 152 -0.24 -11.86 11.58
CA VAL A 152 -1.12 -11.98 10.41
C VAL A 152 -0.39 -11.61 9.12
N GLU A 153 -0.93 -12.08 8.00
CA GLU A 153 -0.74 -11.54 6.65
C GLU A 153 -1.99 -10.70 6.29
N GLN A 154 -1.86 -9.61 5.55
CA GLN A 154 -2.92 -8.60 5.37
C GLN A 154 -3.23 -8.29 3.91
N ALA A 155 -4.51 -8.39 3.54
CA ALA A 155 -4.98 -7.79 2.30
C ALA A 155 -5.06 -6.25 2.40
N THR A 156 -4.19 -5.56 1.65
CA THR A 156 -4.25 -4.11 1.39
C THR A 156 -4.74 -3.85 -0.05
N PHE A 157 -4.98 -2.60 -0.49
CA PHE A 157 -5.32 -2.31 -1.90
C PHE A 157 -4.03 -2.02 -2.70
N PRO A 158 -3.37 -3.02 -3.35
CA PRO A 158 -2.08 -2.79 -3.97
C PRO A 158 -2.29 -2.39 -5.44
N GLY A 159 -1.74 -1.24 -5.83
CA GLY A 159 -1.37 -0.96 -7.21
C GLY A 159 -0.20 -1.85 -7.65
N SER A 160 0.02 -1.92 -8.95
CA SER A 160 1.03 -2.78 -9.57
C SER A 160 2.18 -1.97 -10.17
N ASP A 161 3.13 -2.60 -10.86
CA ASP A 161 4.16 -1.89 -11.64
C ASP A 161 3.64 -1.43 -13.02
N GLY A 162 2.39 -1.75 -13.35
CA GLY A 162 1.71 -1.35 -14.57
C GLY A 162 0.79 -0.14 -14.37
N ASN A 163 0.25 0.39 -15.47
CA ASN A 163 -0.65 1.55 -15.41
C ASN A 163 -2.01 1.18 -14.81
N ASP A 164 -2.28 1.63 -13.58
CA ASP A 164 -3.50 1.28 -12.86
C ASP A 164 -4.53 2.42 -12.80
N ASN A 165 -5.80 2.04 -12.64
CA ASN A 165 -6.88 2.97 -12.32
C ASN A 165 -7.61 2.46 -11.08
N ILE A 166 -7.27 3.04 -9.93
CA ILE A 166 -7.72 2.60 -8.61
C ILE A 166 -8.75 3.61 -8.11
N THR A 167 -9.87 3.10 -7.60
CA THR A 167 -10.85 3.91 -6.88
C THR A 167 -11.09 3.23 -5.55
N GLY A 168 -10.80 3.96 -4.47
CA GLY A 168 -11.09 3.58 -3.10
C GLY A 168 -12.59 3.58 -2.84
N THR A 169 -12.92 3.36 -1.58
CA THR A 169 -14.26 3.12 -1.10
C THR A 169 -14.87 4.41 -0.52
N ASP A 170 -15.93 4.27 0.29
CA ASP A 170 -16.48 5.41 1.04
C ASP A 170 -15.87 5.50 2.48
N GLU A 171 -14.90 4.64 2.80
CA GLU A 171 -14.22 4.53 4.09
C GLU A 171 -12.71 4.79 3.94
N ALA A 172 -11.97 4.91 5.05
CA ALA A 172 -10.53 5.17 5.02
C ALA A 172 -9.73 4.00 4.42
N ASP A 173 -9.08 4.24 3.28
CA ASP A 173 -8.26 3.25 2.58
C ASP A 173 -6.75 3.47 2.79
N THR A 174 -5.97 2.39 2.64
CA THR A 174 -4.53 2.48 2.39
C THR A 174 -4.24 1.91 1.01
N ILE A 175 -3.76 2.77 0.11
CA ILE A 175 -3.55 2.48 -1.30
C ILE A 175 -2.07 2.58 -1.60
N ASN A 176 -1.46 1.55 -2.15
CA ASN A 176 -0.11 1.62 -2.71
C ASN A 176 -0.23 1.92 -4.21
N SER A 177 0.48 2.93 -4.72
CA SER A 177 0.43 3.21 -6.17
C SER A 177 1.15 2.16 -7.01
N GLY A 178 2.21 1.55 -6.48
CA GLY A 178 3.18 0.84 -7.30
C GLY A 178 3.91 1.79 -8.28
N ARG A 179 4.25 1.28 -9.46
CA ARG A 179 4.97 1.98 -10.55
C ARG A 179 4.13 1.98 -11.83
N GLY A 180 4.59 2.66 -12.88
CA GLY A 180 3.79 2.86 -14.09
C GLY A 180 3.08 4.22 -14.05
N ILE A 181 2.03 4.36 -14.87
CA ILE A 181 1.24 5.59 -14.97
C ILE A 181 -0.15 5.34 -14.40
N ASP A 182 -0.34 5.78 -13.16
CA ASP A 182 -1.49 5.44 -12.33
C ASP A 182 -2.45 6.61 -12.16
N ASN A 183 -3.73 6.27 -12.02
CA ASN A 183 -4.79 7.20 -11.67
C ASN A 183 -5.54 6.66 -10.45
N ILE A 184 -5.42 7.37 -9.33
CA ILE A 184 -5.94 6.93 -8.03
C ILE A 184 -6.97 7.94 -7.53
N ASP A 185 -8.14 7.46 -7.15
CA ASP A 185 -9.15 8.23 -6.44
C ASP A 185 -9.36 7.56 -5.08
N GLY A 186 -9.09 8.23 -3.96
CA GLY A 186 -9.31 7.64 -2.63
C GLY A 186 -10.79 7.42 -2.30
N GLY A 187 -11.68 8.18 -2.94
CA GLY A 187 -13.12 8.09 -2.68
C GLY A 187 -13.54 9.00 -1.52
N GLN A 188 -14.36 8.48 -0.59
CA GLN A 188 -14.63 9.16 0.68
C GLN A 188 -13.86 8.41 1.76
N GLY A 189 -13.43 9.08 2.82
CA GLY A 189 -12.62 8.43 3.85
C GLY A 189 -11.55 9.36 4.38
N ASP A 190 -10.69 8.81 5.23
CA ASP A 190 -9.42 9.43 5.61
C ASP A 190 -8.28 8.60 4.98
N ASP A 191 -8.07 8.78 3.68
CA ASP A 191 -7.30 7.87 2.83
C ASP A 191 -5.80 8.13 2.90
N LEU A 192 -5.00 7.06 2.88
CA LEU A 192 -3.55 7.07 2.78
C LEU A 192 -3.10 6.53 1.43
N LEU A 193 -2.36 7.35 0.68
CA LEU A 193 -1.65 6.91 -0.51
C LEU A 193 -0.15 6.77 -0.23
N VAL A 194 0.36 5.55 -0.45
CA VAL A 194 1.77 5.18 -0.35
C VAL A 194 2.40 5.17 -1.73
N ILE A 195 3.49 5.92 -1.90
CA ILE A 195 4.22 6.08 -3.15
C ILE A 195 5.69 5.77 -2.88
N ASP A 196 6.22 4.72 -3.49
CA ASP A 196 7.62 4.30 -3.29
C ASP A 196 8.40 4.22 -4.61
N TYR A 197 9.24 5.23 -4.87
CA TYR A 197 10.13 5.28 -6.03
C TYR A 197 11.59 5.00 -5.68
N SER A 198 11.88 4.41 -4.50
CA SER A 198 13.24 4.10 -4.05
C SER A 198 14.02 3.16 -4.97
N SER A 199 13.31 2.36 -5.75
CA SER A 199 13.92 1.44 -6.74
C SER A 199 14.36 2.12 -8.04
N ASN A 200 13.93 3.37 -8.29
CA ASN A 200 14.28 4.10 -9.51
C ASN A 200 15.71 4.65 -9.42
N ASN A 201 16.65 3.94 -10.06
CA ASN A 201 18.07 4.31 -10.07
C ASN A 201 18.48 5.17 -11.28
N TYR A 202 17.53 5.79 -11.98
CA TYR A 202 17.81 6.52 -13.21
C TYR A 202 18.52 7.85 -12.96
N GLY A 203 19.83 7.90 -13.24
CA GLY A 203 20.68 9.08 -13.04
C GLY A 203 20.44 10.28 -13.99
N GLY A 204 19.45 10.23 -14.88
CA GLY A 204 19.03 11.40 -15.66
C GLY A 204 19.93 11.80 -16.84
N ASN A 205 19.41 12.68 -17.69
CA ASN A 205 20.17 13.44 -18.70
C ASN A 205 19.55 14.84 -18.88
N THR A 206 20.09 15.66 -19.80
CA THR A 206 19.64 17.04 -20.01
C THR A 206 18.19 17.18 -20.49
N SER A 207 17.66 16.17 -21.17
CA SER A 207 16.29 16.15 -21.71
C SER A 207 15.30 15.51 -20.73
N TYR A 208 15.76 14.52 -19.97
CA TYR A 208 14.97 13.75 -19.01
C TYR A 208 15.75 13.70 -17.69
N PRO A 209 15.60 14.71 -16.82
CA PRO A 209 16.33 14.80 -15.56
C PRO A 209 15.94 13.67 -14.61
N ALA A 210 16.85 13.33 -13.68
CA ALA A 210 16.59 12.39 -12.60
C ALA A 210 15.74 13.03 -11.49
N GLY A 211 15.27 12.16 -10.59
CA GLY A 211 14.53 12.55 -9.40
C GLY A 211 13.04 12.81 -9.66
N ILE A 212 12.31 12.96 -8.56
CA ILE A 212 10.88 13.24 -8.54
C ILE A 212 10.62 14.70 -8.91
N SER A 213 9.59 14.89 -9.73
CA SER A 213 8.87 16.14 -9.87
C SER A 213 7.41 15.91 -9.51
N SER A 214 6.85 16.79 -8.70
CA SER A 214 5.49 16.67 -8.20
C SER A 214 4.75 18.01 -8.18
N ALA A 215 3.43 17.93 -8.12
CA ALA A 215 2.56 19.06 -7.79
C ALA A 215 1.44 18.53 -6.90
N ILE A 216 1.31 19.07 -5.70
CA ILE A 216 0.33 18.66 -4.71
C ILE A 216 -0.50 19.88 -4.35
N TYR A 217 -1.81 19.73 -4.33
CA TYR A 217 -2.74 20.80 -4.04
C TYR A 217 -3.94 20.29 -3.27
N ASP A 218 -4.67 21.22 -2.67
CA ASP A 218 -5.88 20.90 -1.93
C ASP A 218 -6.95 20.43 -2.94
N GLY A 219 -7.52 19.25 -2.69
CA GLY A 219 -8.49 18.57 -3.54
C GLY A 219 -9.93 19.08 -3.38
N TYR A 220 -10.88 18.31 -3.91
CA TYR A 220 -12.31 18.64 -3.86
C TYR A 220 -12.96 18.07 -2.59
N GLY A 221 -12.71 18.70 -1.43
CA GLY A 221 -13.26 18.26 -0.15
C GLY A 221 -12.60 18.99 1.02
N ALA A 222 -13.16 18.89 2.22
CA ALA A 222 -12.50 19.46 3.40
C ALA A 222 -11.44 18.47 3.90
N GLY A 223 -10.16 18.71 3.57
CA GLY A 223 -9.02 17.90 4.04
C GLY A 223 -8.37 17.02 2.97
N ALA A 224 -9.06 16.77 1.85
CA ALA A 224 -8.54 15.99 0.74
C ALA A 224 -7.40 16.71 -0.02
N LEU A 225 -6.40 15.95 -0.43
CA LEU A 225 -5.33 16.32 -1.35
C LEU A 225 -5.63 15.79 -2.76
N ALA A 226 -5.08 16.46 -3.75
CA ALA A 226 -5.02 16.00 -5.12
C ALA A 226 -3.69 16.42 -5.74
N GLY A 227 -3.23 15.71 -6.77
CA GLY A 227 -1.94 16.03 -7.34
C GLY A 227 -1.38 14.95 -8.24
N TYR A 228 -0.08 15.08 -8.49
CA TYR A 228 0.70 14.03 -9.11
C TYR A 228 2.13 14.03 -8.60
N LEU A 229 2.74 12.85 -8.64
CA LEU A 229 4.19 12.66 -8.55
C LEU A 229 4.65 11.95 -9.82
N SER A 230 5.85 12.25 -10.30
CA SER A 230 6.42 11.59 -11.47
C SER A 230 7.93 11.55 -11.43
N ALA A 231 8.52 10.50 -12.00
CA ALA A 231 9.97 10.36 -12.14
C ALA A 231 10.31 9.66 -13.45
N TYR A 232 11.27 10.20 -14.21
CA TYR A 232 11.77 9.51 -15.40
C TYR A 232 12.52 8.23 -15.01
N ILE A 233 12.41 7.19 -15.84
CA ILE A 233 13.05 5.89 -15.61
C ILE A 233 14.12 5.56 -16.66
N ASN A 234 14.18 6.31 -17.76
CA ASN A 234 15.17 6.07 -18.81
C ASN A 234 15.48 7.28 -19.71
N ASN A 235 16.51 7.11 -20.55
CA ASN A 235 16.97 8.12 -21.51
C ASN A 235 16.02 8.37 -22.69
N ASN A 236 14.93 7.60 -22.81
CA ASN A 236 13.94 7.71 -23.87
C ASN A 236 12.71 8.51 -23.43
N GLY A 237 12.68 8.95 -22.17
CA GLY A 237 11.59 9.76 -21.62
C GLY A 237 10.40 8.94 -21.12
N ALA A 238 10.56 7.63 -20.90
CA ALA A 238 9.58 6.89 -20.10
C ALA A 238 9.68 7.33 -18.64
N TYR A 239 8.56 7.30 -17.93
CA TYR A 239 8.43 7.77 -16.56
C TYR A 239 7.39 6.94 -15.83
N ASP A 240 7.55 6.85 -14.52
CA ASP A 240 6.48 6.49 -13.59
C ASP A 240 5.76 7.77 -13.17
N GLN A 241 4.46 7.69 -12.96
CA GLN A 241 3.63 8.77 -12.49
C GLN A 241 2.41 8.22 -11.76
N VAL A 242 2.13 8.76 -10.58
CA VAL A 242 0.82 8.62 -9.94
C VAL A 242 0.09 9.96 -10.00
N SER A 243 -1.10 9.96 -10.58
CA SER A 243 -2.08 11.05 -10.45
C SER A 243 -3.10 10.63 -9.40
N PHE A 244 -3.40 11.51 -8.45
CA PHE A 244 -4.30 11.17 -7.35
C PHE A 244 -5.30 12.28 -7.00
N SER A 245 -6.45 11.89 -6.46
CA SER A 245 -7.48 12.77 -5.91
C SER A 245 -8.14 12.14 -4.69
N ASN A 246 -8.75 12.99 -3.85
CA ASN A 246 -9.46 12.56 -2.65
C ASN A 246 -8.58 11.71 -1.73
N ILE A 247 -7.39 12.21 -1.41
CA ILE A 247 -6.43 11.54 -0.53
C ILE A 247 -6.13 12.43 0.66
N GLU A 248 -6.35 11.97 1.89
CA GLU A 248 -6.11 12.80 3.08
C GLU A 248 -4.64 12.75 3.53
N LYS A 249 -3.94 11.62 3.31
CA LYS A 249 -2.57 11.37 3.76
C LYS A 249 -1.68 10.84 2.64
N LEU A 250 -0.43 11.28 2.62
CA LEU A 250 0.58 10.81 1.69
C LEU A 250 1.78 10.26 2.44
N GLN A 251 2.29 9.13 1.98
CA GLN A 251 3.61 8.61 2.36
C GLN A 251 4.46 8.47 1.11
N ILE A 252 5.49 9.31 0.99
CA ILE A 252 6.35 9.38 -0.19
C ILE A 252 7.74 8.89 0.18
N THR A 253 8.23 7.88 -0.55
CA THR A 253 9.64 7.47 -0.56
C THR A 253 10.26 7.87 -1.89
N GLY A 254 11.27 8.74 -1.80
CA GLY A 254 12.02 9.32 -2.91
C GLY A 254 12.89 8.33 -3.67
N THR A 255 13.50 8.80 -4.75
CA THR A 255 14.51 8.06 -5.49
C THR A 255 15.88 8.16 -4.80
N PRO A 256 16.89 7.39 -5.21
CA PRO A 256 18.29 7.64 -4.82
C PRO A 256 18.93 8.83 -5.57
N GLN A 257 18.15 9.76 -6.13
CA GLN A 257 18.62 10.94 -6.84
C GLN A 257 17.99 12.20 -6.22
N ASN A 258 18.52 13.37 -6.59
CA ASN A 258 18.01 14.64 -6.06
C ASN A 258 16.54 14.85 -6.44
N ASP A 259 15.66 14.70 -5.46
CA ASP A 259 14.22 14.84 -5.63
C ASP A 259 13.74 16.26 -5.35
N THR A 260 12.66 16.64 -6.05
CA THR A 260 11.90 17.86 -5.74
C THR A 260 10.45 17.50 -5.47
N ILE A 261 10.10 17.54 -4.19
CA ILE A 261 8.77 17.22 -3.69
C ILE A 261 8.04 18.53 -3.40
N ASP A 262 6.82 18.69 -3.90
CA ASP A 262 6.10 19.95 -3.82
C ASP A 262 5.72 20.31 -2.38
N ARG A 263 5.18 19.33 -1.64
CA ARG A 263 4.73 19.50 -0.26
C ARG A 263 5.22 18.36 0.61
N GLY A 264 5.54 18.65 1.86
CA GLY A 264 5.90 17.66 2.87
C GLY A 264 5.78 18.23 4.27
N GLY A 265 5.58 17.39 5.28
CA GLY A 265 5.41 17.82 6.66
C GLY A 265 4.10 18.58 6.96
N TYR A 266 3.26 18.87 5.96
CA TYR A 266 1.83 19.15 6.19
C TYR A 266 1.27 18.06 7.12
N GLU A 267 0.22 18.36 7.90
CA GLU A 267 -0.33 17.48 8.96
C GLU A 267 -0.65 16.02 8.54
N SER A 268 -0.48 15.66 7.27
CA SER A 268 -0.70 14.34 6.71
C SER A 268 0.30 13.89 5.61
N ILE A 269 1.39 14.62 5.31
CA ILE A 269 2.34 14.28 4.22
C ILE A 269 3.71 13.88 4.78
N SER A 270 3.96 12.58 4.88
CA SER A 270 5.26 12.00 5.24
C SER A 270 6.17 11.88 4.01
N VAL A 271 7.46 12.19 4.18
CA VAL A 271 8.47 12.16 3.12
C VAL A 271 9.77 11.53 3.63
N ASP A 272 10.24 10.52 2.92
CA ASP A 272 11.63 10.06 2.94
C ASP A 272 12.28 10.49 1.61
N GLY A 273 13.22 11.43 1.63
CA GLY A 273 13.87 11.89 0.40
C GLY A 273 14.82 10.86 -0.23
N GLY A 274 15.23 9.82 0.51
CA GLY A 274 16.15 8.81 0.00
C GLY A 274 17.62 9.24 0.03
N GLU A 275 18.39 8.81 -0.98
CA GLU A 275 19.76 9.33 -1.19
C GLU A 275 19.70 10.51 -2.15
N GLY A 276 20.54 11.51 -1.96
CA GLY A 276 20.58 12.64 -2.86
C GLY A 276 20.75 13.95 -2.12
N ILE A 277 20.31 15.02 -2.76
CA ILE A 277 20.11 16.31 -2.13
C ILE A 277 18.67 16.72 -2.41
N ASP A 278 17.81 16.44 -1.45
CA ASP A 278 16.39 16.45 -1.66
C ASP A 278 15.77 17.75 -1.18
N THR A 279 14.77 18.20 -1.92
CA THR A 279 14.13 19.50 -1.70
C THR A 279 12.64 19.31 -1.53
N ILE A 280 12.08 19.81 -0.43
CA ILE A 280 10.65 20.06 -0.31
C ILE A 280 10.37 21.54 -0.57
N ASN A 281 9.48 21.86 -1.51
CA ASN A 281 9.19 23.24 -1.86
C ASN A 281 8.39 23.96 -0.77
N TYR A 282 7.39 23.29 -0.18
CA TYR A 282 6.52 23.85 0.85
C TYR A 282 6.38 22.89 2.03
N VAL A 283 6.83 23.35 3.19
CA VAL A 283 6.61 22.71 4.48
C VAL A 283 5.83 23.68 5.36
N ASP A 284 4.58 23.34 5.65
CA ASP A 284 3.71 24.14 6.51
C ASP A 284 3.44 23.41 7.83
N LEU A 285 4.10 23.88 8.88
CA LEU A 285 3.94 23.45 10.27
C LEU A 285 3.27 24.56 11.10
N GLY A 286 2.57 25.50 10.46
CA GLY A 286 2.00 26.67 11.11
C GLY A 286 0.91 26.37 12.15
N SER A 287 0.28 25.20 12.06
CA SER A 287 -0.76 24.75 13.00
C SER A 287 -0.22 24.29 14.36
N PHE A 288 1.09 23.99 14.44
CA PHE A 288 1.70 23.51 15.67
C PHE A 288 1.75 24.63 16.72
N THR A 289 1.44 24.28 17.97
CA THR A 289 1.43 25.22 19.11
C THR A 289 2.54 24.96 20.11
N THR A 290 3.25 23.85 19.95
CA THR A 290 4.42 23.43 20.74
C THR A 290 5.72 23.78 20.04
N ASP A 291 6.79 23.94 20.81
CA ASP A 291 8.14 24.17 20.28
C ASP A 291 8.55 23.03 19.32
N LEU A 292 8.88 23.38 18.07
CA LEU A 292 9.38 22.45 17.07
C LEU A 292 10.91 22.44 17.02
N VAL A 293 11.49 21.27 16.74
CA VAL A 293 12.91 21.15 16.38
C VAL A 293 12.98 20.65 14.95
N VAL A 294 13.36 21.53 14.03
CA VAL A 294 13.65 21.18 12.64
C VAL A 294 15.16 21.12 12.50
N ASP A 295 15.71 19.90 12.51
CA ASP A 295 17.15 19.65 12.35
C ASP A 295 17.37 18.76 11.15
N ASN A 296 18.04 19.29 10.13
CA ASN A 296 18.38 18.52 8.93
C ASN A 296 19.83 18.03 8.90
N SER A 297 20.54 18.14 10.02
CA SER A 297 21.94 17.72 10.07
C SER A 297 22.08 16.20 9.97
N GLY A 298 22.81 15.74 8.93
CA GLY A 298 23.10 14.33 8.71
C GLY A 298 21.93 13.46 8.23
N GLY A 299 21.09 13.97 7.32
CA GLY A 299 19.89 13.27 6.82
C GLY A 299 18.66 13.46 7.72
N GLY A 300 18.68 14.52 8.55
CA GLY A 300 17.86 14.70 9.74
C GLY A 300 16.39 14.30 9.60
N THR A 301 15.89 13.63 10.64
CA THR A 301 14.50 13.19 10.77
C THR A 301 13.72 14.19 11.61
N PHE A 302 12.69 14.75 11.01
CA PHE A 302 11.63 15.50 11.66
C PHE A 302 10.42 14.58 11.85
N THR A 303 9.93 14.48 13.08
CA THR A 303 8.66 13.79 13.37
C THR A 303 7.75 14.77 14.09
N SER A 304 6.60 15.07 13.50
CA SER A 304 5.58 15.88 14.13
C SER A 304 4.77 15.07 15.16
N SER A 305 4.10 15.78 16.07
CA SER A 305 3.33 15.15 17.15
C SER A 305 2.15 14.28 16.70
N ASN A 306 1.70 14.42 15.45
CA ASN A 306 0.66 13.62 14.81
C ASN A 306 1.22 12.40 14.03
N GLY A 307 2.54 12.16 14.08
CA GLY A 307 3.18 11.01 13.44
C GLY A 307 3.68 11.24 12.01
N THR A 308 3.47 12.42 11.40
CA THR A 308 4.08 12.74 10.11
C THR A 308 5.59 12.77 10.23
N VAL A 309 6.29 12.10 9.30
CA VAL A 309 7.76 12.00 9.30
C VAL A 309 8.32 12.63 8.04
N VAL A 310 9.25 13.57 8.19
CA VAL A 310 10.10 14.05 7.09
C VAL A 310 11.54 13.69 7.42
N LYS A 311 12.20 12.89 6.60
CA LYS A 311 13.60 12.48 6.81
C LYS A 311 14.35 12.45 5.49
N ASN A 312 15.69 12.48 5.57
CA ASN A 312 16.56 12.51 4.38
C ASN A 312 16.19 13.67 3.44
N VAL A 313 15.96 14.88 3.98
CA VAL A 313 15.67 16.08 3.19
C VAL A 313 16.62 17.21 3.59
N GLU A 314 17.42 17.67 2.64
CA GLU A 314 18.46 18.68 2.88
C GLU A 314 17.96 20.12 2.67
N ARG A 315 16.84 20.32 1.97
CA ARG A 315 16.40 21.67 1.58
C ARG A 315 14.90 21.86 1.74
N PHE A 316 14.53 22.98 2.34
CA PHE A 316 13.16 23.49 2.37
C PHE A 316 13.12 24.84 1.66
N ALA A 317 12.39 24.95 0.55
CA ALA A 317 12.32 26.24 -0.18
C ALA A 317 11.47 27.25 0.58
N ASN A 318 10.37 26.79 1.18
CA ASN A 318 9.49 27.57 2.04
C ASN A 318 9.15 26.75 3.28
N LEU A 319 9.63 27.17 4.45
CA LEU A 319 9.33 26.55 5.73
C LEU A 319 8.54 27.53 6.59
N ILE A 320 7.34 27.12 7.00
CA ILE A 320 6.51 27.80 7.98
C ILE A 320 6.52 26.95 9.24
N THR A 321 6.82 27.56 10.38
CA THR A 321 6.77 26.89 11.69
C THR A 321 5.60 27.41 12.52
N GLY A 322 5.34 26.73 13.62
CA GLY A 322 4.20 26.97 14.50
C GLY A 322 4.34 28.22 15.36
N THR A 323 3.47 28.30 16.38
CA THR A 323 3.44 29.40 17.35
C THR A 323 4.35 29.18 18.57
N GLY A 324 5.02 28.02 18.63
CA GLY A 324 5.98 27.68 19.66
C GLY A 324 7.31 28.44 19.50
N ASN A 325 8.23 28.22 20.44
CA ASN A 325 9.62 28.65 20.32
C ASN A 325 10.40 27.64 19.50
N ASP A 326 10.28 27.74 18.18
CA ASP A 326 10.86 26.76 17.27
C ASP A 326 12.39 26.93 17.14
N THR A 327 13.09 25.80 17.00
CA THR A 327 14.52 25.73 16.72
C THR A 327 14.73 25.13 15.33
N ILE A 328 15.48 25.84 14.49
CA ILE A 328 15.78 25.42 13.13
C ILE A 328 17.31 25.32 12.95
N THR A 329 17.79 24.13 12.61
CA THR A 329 19.21 23.85 12.37
C THR A 329 19.40 23.29 10.97
N PHE A 330 20.18 24.01 10.16
CA PHE A 330 20.59 23.55 8.83
C PHE A 330 22.10 23.37 8.74
N THR A 331 22.57 22.24 8.22
CA THR A 331 23.98 22.07 7.84
C THR A 331 24.13 22.03 6.33
N GLY A 332 24.43 23.19 5.72
CA GLY A 332 24.74 23.28 4.29
C GLY A 332 25.23 24.66 3.88
N ARG A 333 26.21 24.74 2.96
CA ARG A 333 26.61 25.99 2.30
C ARG A 333 25.66 26.24 1.12
N PHE A 334 24.86 27.29 1.22
CA PHE A 334 24.10 27.85 0.10
C PHE A 334 25.08 28.55 -0.84
N ASN A 335 25.50 27.88 -1.91
CA ASN A 335 26.27 28.48 -3.00
C ASN A 335 25.35 28.69 -4.21
#